data_AF-A0A6A5AS86-F1
#
_entry.id   AF-A0A6A5AS86-F1
#
_cell.length_a   1.000
_cell.length_b   1.000
_cell.length_c   1.000
_cell.angle_alpha   90.00
_cell.angle_beta   90.00
_cell.angle_gamma   90.00
#
_symmetry.space_group_name_H-M   'P 1'
#
loop_
_entity.id
_entity.type
_entity.pdbx_description
1 polymer ?
#
loop_
_entity_poly.entity_id
_entity_poly.type
_entity_poly.pdbx_seq_one_letter_code
_entity_poly.pdbx_strand_id
1 'polypeptide(L)'
;MFQHPQPAKKPSVPLFNAAPVSFGEYMTSKIAKLRDQAVSHVKRTSRVLDGVVVYVNGHTHPSKMALRLLVLQHGGAFESYLTSQVTHVVATHLSTSKALEMTYVECSFL
;
A
#
# COMPACT_ATOMS: atom_id res chain seq x y z
N MET A 1 -13.27 -16.48 7.92
CA MET A 1 -13.79 -15.20 7.43
C MET A 1 -13.36 -14.12 8.42
N PHE A 2 -12.18 -13.51 8.21
CA PHE A 2 -11.71 -12.42 9.08
C PHE A 2 -12.09 -11.09 8.43
N GLN A 3 -13.29 -10.61 8.77
CA GLN A 3 -13.72 -9.27 8.43
C GLN A 3 -12.86 -8.30 9.25
N HIS A 4 -11.91 -7.61 8.61
CA HIS A 4 -11.26 -6.48 9.25
C HIS A 4 -12.34 -5.40 9.50
N PRO A 5 -12.45 -4.87 10.72
CA PRO A 5 -13.37 -3.76 11.00
C PRO A 5 -12.98 -2.59 10.11
N GLN A 6 -13.90 -2.17 9.24
CA GLN A 6 -13.71 -0.94 8.46
C GLN A 6 -13.78 0.22 9.44
N PRO A 7 -12.74 1.06 9.57
CA PRO A 7 -12.80 2.21 10.46
C PRO A 7 -13.96 3.09 10.01
N ALA A 8 -14.87 3.40 10.94
CA ALA A 8 -16.04 4.21 10.68
C ALA A 8 -15.64 5.49 9.93
N LYS A 9 -16.29 5.76 8.79
CA LYS A 9 -16.10 7.01 8.04
C LYS A 9 -16.46 8.16 8.99
N LYS A 10 -15.44 8.84 9.53
CA LYS A 10 -15.64 10.02 10.37
C LYS A 10 -16.47 11.03 9.58
N PRO A 11 -17.51 11.65 10.18
CA PRO A 11 -18.31 12.65 9.49
C PRO A 11 -17.39 13.74 8.94
N SER A 12 -17.57 14.06 7.66
CA SER A 12 -16.76 15.07 6.99
C SER A 12 -17.12 16.45 7.55
N VAL A 13 -16.35 16.91 8.55
CA VAL A 13 -16.40 18.30 8.97
C VAL A 13 -15.86 19.16 7.83
N PRO A 14 -16.57 20.24 7.44
CA PRO A 14 -16.10 21.11 6.40
C PRO A 14 -14.80 21.79 6.83
N LEU A 15 -13.86 21.89 5.88
CA LEU A 15 -12.45 22.25 6.12
C LEU A 15 -12.26 23.58 6.89
N PHE A 16 -13.24 24.48 6.81
CA PHE A 16 -13.19 25.80 7.45
C PHE A 16 -13.44 25.78 8.97
N ASN A 17 -14.07 24.73 9.51
CA ASN A 17 -14.41 24.62 10.94
C ASN A 17 -13.63 23.51 11.68
N ALA A 18 -12.72 22.82 10.98
CA ALA A 18 -11.92 21.75 11.58
C ALA A 18 -10.65 22.33 12.23
N ALA A 19 -10.29 21.83 13.41
CA ALA A 19 -8.95 22.03 13.95
C ALA A 19 -7.91 21.54 12.91
N PRO A 20 -6.74 22.20 12.80
CA PRO A 20 -5.70 21.78 11.88
C PRO A 20 -5.31 20.32 12.16
N VAL A 21 -5.57 19.46 11.19
CA VAL A 21 -5.27 18.03 11.28
C VAL A 21 -3.75 17.85 11.28
N SER A 22 -3.25 16.94 12.12
CA SER A 22 -1.82 16.62 12.12
C SER A 22 -1.40 15.97 10.80
N PHE A 23 -0.12 16.10 10.45
CA PHE A 23 0.43 15.44 9.25
C PHE A 23 0.21 13.91 9.29
N GLY A 24 0.33 13.29 10.46
CA GLY A 24 0.11 11.84 10.65
C GLY A 24 -1.34 11.41 10.38
N GLU A 25 -2.32 12.18 10.86
CA GLU A 25 -3.75 11.90 10.61
C GLU A 25 -4.13 12.09 9.14
N TYR A 26 -3.56 13.13 8.51
CA TYR A 26 -3.69 13.33 7.07
C TYR A 26 -3.11 12.15 6.30
N MET A 27 -1.89 11.71 6.63
CA MET A 27 -1.24 10.59 5.96
C MET A 27 -2.02 9.28 6.13
N THR A 28 -2.53 9.02 7.34
CA THR A 28 -3.38 7.84 7.60
C THR A 28 -4.63 7.85 6.71
N SER A 29 -5.31 9.01 6.65
CA SER A 29 -6.52 9.17 5.83
C SER A 29 -6.22 9.05 4.33
N LYS A 30 -5.05 9.54 3.90
CA LYS A 30 -4.60 9.46 2.50
C LYS A 30 -4.27 8.02 2.11
N ILE A 31 -3.55 7.28 2.96
CA ILE A 31 -3.21 5.87 2.73
C ILE A 31 -4.49 5.03 2.64
N ALA A 32 -5.46 5.23 3.55
CA ALA A 32 -6.73 4.51 3.51
C ALA A 32 -7.48 4.72 2.18
N LYS A 33 -7.59 5.97 1.70
CA LYS A 33 -8.21 6.27 0.40
C LYS A 33 -7.48 5.60 -0.77
N LEU A 34 -6.14 5.59 -0.74
CA LEU A 34 -5.34 4.95 -1.79
C LEU A 34 -5.52 3.43 -1.80
N ARG A 35 -5.69 2.80 -0.64
CA ARG A 35 -6.01 1.36 -0.54
C ARG A 35 -7.36 1.05 -1.18
N ASP A 36 -8.39 1.83 -0.90
CA ASP A 36 -9.72 1.64 -1.50
C ASP A 36 -9.65 1.80 -3.04
N GLN A 37 -8.92 2.81 -3.51
CA GLN A 37 -8.67 3.01 -4.94
C GLN A 37 -7.85 1.87 -5.53
N ALA A 38 -6.94 1.27 -4.76
CA ALA A 38 -6.08 0.17 -5.19
C ALA A 38 -6.91 -1.02 -5.68
N VAL A 39 -7.91 -1.42 -4.89
CA VAL A 39 -8.79 -2.58 -5.17
C VAL A 39 -9.93 -2.26 -6.13
N SER A 40 -10.28 -0.98 -6.31
CA SER A 40 -11.35 -0.60 -7.23
C SER A 40 -11.06 -1.12 -8.64
N HIS A 41 -12.01 -1.85 -9.23
CA HIS A 41 -11.99 -2.38 -10.60
C HIS A 41 -11.09 -3.60 -10.88
N VAL A 42 -10.54 -4.29 -9.87
CA VAL A 42 -9.79 -5.53 -10.08
C VAL A 42 -10.62 -6.74 -9.64
N LYS A 43 -10.82 -7.71 -10.56
CA LYS A 43 -11.43 -9.00 -10.25
C LYS A 43 -10.34 -10.00 -9.83
N ARG A 44 -10.52 -10.62 -8.68
CA ARG A 44 -9.61 -11.66 -8.17
C ARG A 44 -9.81 -12.96 -8.96
N THR A 45 -8.72 -13.55 -9.46
CA THR A 45 -8.72 -14.82 -10.19
C THR A 45 -8.12 -15.97 -9.38
N SER A 46 -7.25 -15.68 -8.41
CA SER A 46 -6.68 -16.69 -7.51
C SER A 46 -6.30 -16.09 -6.15
N ARG A 47 -5.76 -16.93 -5.26
CA ARG A 47 -5.40 -16.60 -3.87
C ARG A 47 -3.95 -16.95 -3.54
N VAL A 48 -3.10 -17.07 -4.56
CA VAL A 48 -1.70 -17.49 -4.38
C VAL A 48 -0.85 -16.45 -3.65
N LEU A 49 -1.30 -15.19 -3.60
CA LEU A 49 -0.65 -14.09 -2.89
C LEU A 49 -1.45 -13.63 -1.65
N ASP A 50 -2.35 -14.47 -1.11
CA ASP A 50 -3.06 -14.13 0.12
C ASP A 50 -2.06 -13.84 1.26
N GLY A 51 -2.23 -12.70 1.94
CA GLY A 51 -1.33 -12.25 3.00
C GLY A 51 -0.08 -11.49 2.51
N VAL A 52 0.14 -11.41 1.20
CA VAL A 52 1.25 -10.64 0.62
C VAL A 52 0.81 -9.18 0.42
N VAL A 53 1.55 -8.25 1.01
CA VAL A 53 1.40 -6.80 0.81
C VAL A 53 2.66 -6.27 0.14
N VAL A 54 2.51 -5.78 -1.09
CA VAL A 54 3.62 -5.34 -1.95
C VAL A 54 3.71 -3.83 -1.99
N TYR A 55 4.91 -3.30 -1.77
CA TYR A 55 5.29 -1.93 -2.11
C TYR A 55 6.29 -1.96 -3.27
N VAL A 56 6.02 -1.16 -4.31
CA VAL A 56 6.92 -1.08 -5.47
C VAL A 56 7.67 0.24 -5.46
N ASN A 57 8.99 0.17 -5.55
CA ASN A 57 9.89 1.31 -5.59
C ASN A 57 10.86 1.23 -6.77
N GLY A 58 11.38 2.38 -7.19
CA GLY A 58 12.33 2.49 -8.28
C GLY A 58 11.73 2.14 -9.65
N HIS A 59 12.62 1.98 -10.62
CA HIS A 59 12.28 1.49 -11.95
C HIS A 59 11.99 0.00 -11.90
N THR A 60 10.95 -0.44 -12.60
CA THR A 60 10.52 -1.85 -12.64
C THR A 60 10.05 -2.25 -14.03
N HIS A 61 10.36 -3.50 -14.40
CA HIS A 61 9.79 -4.18 -15.56
C HIS A 61 9.26 -5.54 -15.11
N PRO A 62 7.93 -5.79 -15.15
CA PRO A 62 6.86 -4.94 -15.70
C PRO A 62 6.56 -3.69 -14.86
N SER A 63 5.77 -2.76 -15.40
CA SER A 63 5.51 -1.46 -14.75
C SER A 63 4.79 -1.59 -13.40
N LYS A 64 4.92 -0.57 -12.54
CA LYS A 64 4.23 -0.50 -11.24
C LYS A 64 2.72 -0.79 -11.33
N MET A 65 2.05 -0.33 -12.39
CA MET A 65 0.62 -0.60 -12.59
C MET A 65 0.36 -2.06 -12.99
N ALA A 66 1.21 -2.65 -13.84
CA ALA A 66 1.09 -4.06 -14.18
C ALA A 66 1.32 -4.96 -12.95
N LEU A 67 2.34 -4.66 -12.15
CA LEU A 67 2.60 -5.36 -10.87
C LEU A 67 1.41 -5.23 -9.92
N ARG A 68 0.85 -4.01 -9.76
CA ARG A 68 -0.35 -3.79 -8.95
C ARG A 68 -1.51 -4.68 -9.39
N LEU A 69 -1.79 -4.74 -10.71
CA LEU A 69 -2.88 -5.57 -11.23
C LEU A 69 -2.65 -7.05 -10.94
N LEU A 70 -1.45 -7.57 -11.21
CA LEU A 70 -1.08 -8.95 -10.91
C LEU A 70 -1.23 -9.29 -9.43
N VAL A 71 -0.69 -8.46 -8.54
CA VAL A 71 -0.76 -8.69 -7.09
C VAL A 71 -2.21 -8.77 -6.62
N LEU A 72 -3.04 -7.78 -6.98
CA LEU A 72 -4.44 -7.70 -6.56
C LEU A 72 -5.29 -8.83 -7.15
N GLN A 73 -5.04 -9.17 -8.43
CA GLN A 73 -5.73 -10.25 -9.13
C GLN A 73 -5.46 -11.61 -8.48
N HIS A 74 -4.29 -11.80 -7.88
CA HIS A 74 -3.88 -13.06 -7.28
C HIS A 74 -4.02 -13.13 -5.74
N GLY A 75 -4.76 -12.19 -5.13
CA GLY A 75 -5.11 -12.24 -3.70
C GLY A 75 -4.30 -11.31 -2.80
N GLY A 76 -3.21 -10.74 -3.31
CA GLY A 76 -2.35 -9.83 -2.56
C GLY A 76 -2.94 -8.43 -2.42
N ALA A 77 -2.25 -7.61 -1.64
CA ALA A 77 -2.52 -6.20 -1.44
C ALA A 77 -1.37 -5.34 -1.97
N PHE A 78 -1.70 -4.11 -2.35
CA PHE A 78 -0.74 -3.17 -2.93
C PHE A 78 -0.73 -1.86 -2.13
N GLU A 79 0.46 -1.43 -1.72
CA GLU A 79 0.67 -0.19 -0.98
C GLU A 79 1.32 0.89 -1.82
N SER A 80 0.81 2.12 -1.69
CA SER A 80 1.42 3.28 -2.36
C SER A 80 2.57 3.89 -1.57
N TYR A 81 2.64 3.60 -0.27
CA TYR A 81 3.66 4.07 0.66
C TYR A 81 4.23 2.90 1.45
N LEU A 82 5.50 2.99 1.84
CA LEU A 82 6.07 2.02 2.78
C LEU A 82 5.39 2.21 4.13
N THR A 83 4.70 1.17 4.61
CA THR A 83 4.02 1.14 5.91
C THR A 83 4.40 -0.13 6.64
N SER A 84 4.11 -0.23 7.94
CA SER A 84 4.32 -1.46 8.72
C SER A 84 3.50 -2.67 8.25
N GLN A 85 2.55 -2.48 7.33
CA GLN A 85 1.77 -3.56 6.73
C GLN A 85 2.46 -4.17 5.51
N VAL A 86 3.48 -3.51 4.95
CA VAL A 86 4.21 -3.99 3.78
C VAL A 86 5.03 -5.21 4.19
N THR A 87 4.90 -6.27 3.39
CA THR A 87 5.62 -7.54 3.60
C THR A 87 6.82 -7.68 2.65
N HIS A 88 6.70 -7.10 1.45
CA HIS A 88 7.67 -7.24 0.38
C HIS A 88 7.85 -5.91 -0.34
N VAL A 89 9.09 -5.59 -0.66
CA VAL A 89 9.44 -4.46 -1.52
C VAL A 89 9.97 -4.98 -2.83
N VAL A 90 9.35 -4.55 -3.94
CA VAL A 90 9.77 -4.91 -5.30
C VAL A 90 10.45 -3.71 -5.94
N ALA A 91 11.69 -3.88 -6.38
CA ALA A 91 12.46 -2.86 -7.08
C ALA A 91 13.51 -3.51 -7.98
N THR A 92 13.75 -2.97 -9.17
CA THR A 92 14.84 -3.45 -10.06
C THR A 92 16.14 -2.68 -9.81
N HIS A 93 16.05 -1.38 -9.52
CA HIS A 93 17.19 -0.54 -9.17
C HIS A 93 16.84 0.36 -7.98
N LEU A 94 17.65 0.27 -6.92
CA LEU A 94 17.56 1.13 -5.75
C LEU A 94 18.86 1.93 -5.61
N SER A 95 18.75 3.18 -5.16
CA SER A 95 19.95 3.91 -4.73
C SER A 95 20.52 3.24 -3.47
N THR A 96 21.84 3.36 -3.29
CA THR A 96 22.53 2.83 -2.10
C THR A 96 21.91 3.34 -0.81
N SER A 97 21.55 4.64 -0.74
CA SER A 97 20.86 5.23 0.42
C SER A 97 19.51 4.56 0.71
N LYS A 98 18.73 4.22 -0.32
CA LYS A 98 17.43 3.56 -0.16
C LYS A 98 17.56 2.08 0.18
N ALA A 99 18.58 1.41 -0.34
CA ALA A 99 18.88 0.02 0.03
C ALA A 99 19.20 -0.07 1.53
N LEU A 100 20.06 0.82 2.05
CA LEU A 100 20.38 0.88 3.48
C LEU A 100 19.15 1.12 4.34
N GLU A 101 18.30 2.08 3.99
CA GLU A 101 17.06 2.38 4.70
C GLU A 101 16.13 1.15 4.80
N MET A 102 16.10 0.32 3.75
CA MET A 102 15.25 -0.88 3.70
C MET A 102 15.90 -2.12 4.31
N THR A 103 17.22 -2.19 4.47
CA THR A 103 17.89 -3.26 5.23
C THR A 103 17.53 -3.22 6.73
N TYR A 104 17.20 -2.05 7.28
CA TYR A 104 16.76 -1.91 8.67
C TYR A 104 15.26 -2.21 8.89
N VAL A 105 14.52 -2.46 7.82
CA VAL A 105 13.11 -2.85 7.86
C VAL A 105 13.07 -4.33 7.49
N GLU A 106 12.67 -5.20 8.41
CA GLU A 106 12.51 -6.65 8.19
C GLU A 106 11.49 -6.91 7.06
N CYS A 107 11.93 -6.81 5.81
CA CYS A 107 11.16 -7.05 4.60
C CYS A 107 12.00 -7.94 3.69
N SER A 108 11.49 -9.13 3.37
CA SER A 108 12.17 -10.03 2.44
C SER A 108 12.16 -9.40 1.04
N PHE A 109 13.35 -9.20 0.47
CA PHE A 109 13.51 -8.80 -0.93
C PHE A 109 13.25 -10.03 -1.81
N LEU A 110 12.40 -9.86 -2.82
CA LEU A 110 12.04 -10.86 -3.83
C LEU A 110 12.33 -10.31 -5.23
#